data_AF-A0A1R2BTT3-F1
#
_entry.id   AF-A0A1R2BTT3-F1
#
_cell.length_a   1.000
_cell.length_b   1.000
_cell.length_c   1.000
_cell.angle_alpha   90.00
_cell.angle_beta   90.00
_cell.angle_gamma   90.00
#
_symmetry.space_group_name_H-M   'P 1'
#
loop_
_entity.id
_entity.type
_entity.pdbx_description
1 polymer ?
#
loop_
_entity_poly.entity_id
_entity_poly.type
_entity_poly.pdbx_seq_one_letter_code
_entity_poly.pdbx_strand_id
1 'polypeptide(L)'
;MESISTEDLEKFSKNFNSISDLFNEKHKEKLLASFQENLKKNFSTIQPTDNINLIRAKLSMWRFNWQVLEKYLEASSINIGTICSGIISSIFSISEFAIKNWEKETNKKENSDTEINVKQEEISVILLASESLEQKVRTLTQEKEALTQELHKTQDELSATLDLLQRENKTFLHKIIALSKQTADISVPQSPSKVFRKNITPKIPNNTILMNNRINQGRELSIKQLKETIEEIYVTKIKFDEKCKENMLPVETMDQFVVTYFNQKFGLKTIIAEWTIAITKAIARYENEDAEVKLFSKILKHRINEDFRYVLYRVKDKIKSFLKAYIISNSPYMRESQVSTYLKEKMQGKLEEKEWASIVISIYSDEEYTYIVNLIKEHITSKTYSQTKSSKLTDEITFADFQNIILSYDLTTHETLLSPFAEMFKNHDIDEDGLINQDEFRKMCEILGVYERVEELISKVDPCSLGKIGFSSCVKVFSDEKVPGNKEKFSVIHSLFFSQHDNLENY
;
A
#
# COMPACT_ATOMS: atom_id res chain seq x y z
N MET A 1 1.01 23.56 -25.97
CA MET A 1 0.56 24.91 -26.38
C MET A 1 -0.78 24.75 -27.07
N GLU A 2 -1.88 24.96 -26.36
CA GLU A 2 -3.17 25.13 -27.03
C GLU A 2 -3.12 26.49 -27.73
N SER A 3 -3.26 26.47 -29.05
CA SER A 3 -3.27 27.66 -29.89
C SER A 3 -4.43 28.59 -29.48
N ILE A 4 -4.15 29.89 -29.43
CA ILE A 4 -5.17 30.95 -29.33
C ILE A 4 -6.34 30.57 -30.24
N SER A 5 -7.56 30.55 -29.70
CA SER A 5 -8.72 30.10 -30.45
C SER A 5 -8.92 30.98 -31.69
N THR A 6 -9.32 30.38 -32.80
CA THR A 6 -9.64 31.10 -34.04
C THR A 6 -10.72 32.17 -33.81
N GLU A 7 -11.60 31.97 -32.84
CA GLU A 7 -12.65 32.92 -32.46
C GLU A 7 -12.10 34.19 -31.80
N ASP A 8 -11.06 34.07 -30.96
CA ASP A 8 -10.39 35.21 -30.32
C ASP A 8 -9.61 36.05 -31.35
N LEU A 9 -8.98 35.40 -32.33
CA LEU A 9 -8.32 36.05 -33.46
C LEU A 9 -9.30 36.80 -34.37
N GLU A 10 -10.50 36.23 -34.60
CA GLU A 10 -11.55 36.89 -35.38
C GLU A 10 -12.12 38.12 -34.67
N LYS A 11 -12.32 38.06 -33.35
CA LYS A 11 -12.74 39.23 -32.56
C LYS A 11 -11.71 40.35 -32.59
N PHE A 12 -10.43 40.01 -32.45
CA PHE A 12 -9.35 40.98 -32.57
C PHE A 12 -9.31 41.64 -33.96
N SER A 13 -9.45 40.83 -35.02
CA SER A 13 -9.47 41.29 -36.42
C SER A 13 -10.65 42.25 -36.70
N LYS A 14 -11.85 41.92 -36.22
CA LYS A 14 -13.04 42.78 -36.37
C LYS A 14 -12.86 44.13 -35.68
N ASN A 15 -12.37 44.13 -34.43
CA ASN A 15 -12.11 45.37 -33.70
C ASN A 15 -11.03 46.21 -34.37
N PHE A 16 -9.98 45.57 -34.91
CA PHE A 16 -8.92 46.24 -35.67
C PHE A 16 -9.44 46.98 -36.90
N ASN A 17 -10.31 46.32 -37.69
CA ASN A 17 -10.89 46.91 -38.89
C ASN A 17 -11.80 48.10 -38.58
N SER A 18 -12.61 48.03 -37.53
CA SER A 18 -13.48 49.15 -37.12
C SER A 18 -12.70 50.42 -36.70
N ILE A 19 -11.47 50.28 -36.23
CA ILE A 19 -10.58 51.43 -35.91
C ILE A 19 -9.96 52.01 -37.18
N SER A 20 -9.57 51.13 -38.10
CA SER A 20 -9.03 51.49 -39.41
C SER A 20 -9.99 52.39 -40.20
N ASP A 21 -11.29 52.17 -40.02
CA ASP A 21 -12.35 52.93 -40.70
C ASP A 21 -12.59 54.33 -40.10
N LEU A 22 -12.15 54.60 -38.87
CA LEU A 22 -12.40 55.86 -38.15
C LEU A 22 -11.28 56.91 -38.28
N PHE A 23 -10.18 56.59 -38.96
CA PHE A 23 -9.05 57.51 -39.16
C PHE A 23 -8.98 58.02 -40.61
N ASN A 24 -8.96 59.36 -40.79
CA ASN A 24 -8.83 60.03 -42.09
C ASN A 24 -7.61 59.51 -42.88
N GLU A 25 -7.81 59.25 -44.19
CA GLU A 25 -6.88 58.52 -45.07
C GLU A 25 -5.43 59.02 -45.05
N LYS A 26 -5.19 60.31 -44.82
CA LYS A 26 -3.85 60.92 -44.95
C LYS A 26 -2.85 60.58 -43.84
N HIS A 27 -3.33 60.16 -42.66
CA HIS A 27 -2.48 59.75 -41.53
C HIS A 27 -2.53 58.25 -41.25
N LYS A 28 -3.42 57.52 -41.96
CA LYS A 28 -3.75 56.12 -41.77
C LYS A 28 -2.55 55.19 -42.00
N GLU A 29 -1.86 55.29 -43.14
CA GLU A 29 -0.78 54.35 -43.47
C GLU A 29 0.48 54.53 -42.61
N LYS A 30 0.86 55.77 -42.32
CA LYS A 30 2.12 56.07 -41.62
C LYS A 30 2.06 55.71 -40.14
N LEU A 31 0.91 55.95 -39.50
CA LEU A 31 0.69 55.60 -38.10
C LEU A 31 0.52 54.08 -37.93
N LEU A 32 -0.21 53.43 -38.84
CA LEU A 32 -0.42 51.99 -38.83
C LEU A 32 0.88 51.23 -39.04
N ALA A 33 1.69 51.63 -40.02
CA ALA A 33 3.00 51.05 -40.27
C ALA A 33 3.94 51.22 -39.07
N SER A 34 3.97 52.42 -38.47
CA SER A 34 4.82 52.70 -37.31
C SER A 34 4.39 51.92 -36.06
N PHE A 35 3.08 51.74 -35.85
CA PHE A 35 2.54 50.95 -34.75
C PHE A 35 2.83 49.46 -34.94
N GLN A 36 2.63 48.92 -36.16
CA GLN A 36 2.93 47.52 -36.48
C GLN A 36 4.42 47.21 -36.37
N GLU A 37 5.29 48.12 -36.81
CA GLU A 37 6.74 47.97 -36.71
C GLU A 37 7.20 48.00 -35.23
N ASN A 38 6.66 48.91 -34.41
CA ASN A 38 6.95 48.95 -32.98
C ASN A 38 6.42 47.73 -32.22
N LEU A 39 5.22 47.24 -32.54
CA LEU A 39 4.72 45.98 -31.99
C LEU A 39 5.64 44.82 -32.36
N LYS A 40 5.97 44.66 -33.64
CA LYS A 40 6.84 43.58 -34.11
C LYS A 40 8.21 43.61 -33.45
N LYS A 41 8.80 44.80 -33.25
CA LYS A 41 10.09 45.00 -32.58
C LYS A 41 10.03 44.73 -31.07
N ASN A 42 8.95 45.11 -30.40
CA ASN A 42 8.78 44.86 -28.97
C ASN A 42 8.45 43.38 -28.66
N PHE A 43 7.69 42.71 -29.54
CA PHE A 43 7.40 41.29 -29.39
C PHE A 43 8.58 40.39 -29.78
N SER A 44 9.42 40.79 -30.74
CA SER A 44 10.63 40.03 -31.10
C SER A 44 11.77 40.13 -30.08
N THR A 45 11.69 41.07 -29.13
CA THR A 45 12.70 41.24 -28.06
C THR A 45 12.37 40.49 -26.77
N ILE A 46 11.20 39.85 -26.69
CA ILE A 46 10.84 38.98 -25.55
C ILE A 46 11.52 37.62 -25.77
N GLN A 47 12.57 37.33 -24.98
CA GLN A 47 13.22 36.03 -24.99
C GLN A 47 12.39 35.02 -24.18
N PRO A 48 12.35 33.73 -24.57
CA PRO A 48 11.63 32.67 -23.83
C PRO A 48 12.11 32.44 -22.38
N THR A 49 13.23 33.06 -21.99
CA THR A 49 13.85 32.95 -20.66
C THR A 49 13.49 34.12 -19.72
N ASP A 50 12.67 35.08 -20.15
CA ASP A 50 12.25 36.18 -19.29
C ASP A 50 11.39 35.65 -18.13
N ASN A 51 11.83 35.91 -16.88
CA ASN A 51 11.10 35.59 -15.66
C ASN A 51 9.67 36.16 -15.75
N ILE A 52 8.64 35.37 -15.44
CA ILE A 52 7.22 35.77 -15.49
C ILE A 52 6.97 37.09 -14.74
N ASN A 53 7.70 37.33 -13.64
CA ASN A 53 7.62 38.57 -12.88
C ASN A 53 8.08 39.79 -13.69
N LEU A 54 9.09 39.64 -14.53
CA LEU A 54 9.56 40.71 -15.43
C LEU A 54 8.50 41.03 -16.48
N ILE A 55 7.80 40.02 -17.01
CA ILE A 55 6.74 40.21 -18.00
C ILE A 55 5.53 40.89 -17.37
N ARG A 56 5.14 40.49 -16.16
CA ARG A 56 4.09 41.17 -15.38
C ARG A 56 4.44 42.63 -15.11
N ALA A 57 5.70 42.92 -14.79
CA ALA A 57 6.18 44.29 -14.59
C ALA A 57 6.14 45.10 -15.89
N LYS A 58 6.61 44.55 -17.01
CA LYS A 58 6.51 45.17 -18.35
C LYS A 58 5.05 45.46 -18.71
N LEU A 59 4.15 44.50 -18.54
CA LEU A 59 2.72 44.66 -18.85
C LEU A 59 2.07 45.76 -17.99
N SER A 60 2.42 45.82 -16.69
CA SER A 60 1.93 46.85 -15.78
C SER A 60 2.40 48.25 -16.18
N MET A 61 3.66 48.39 -16.61
CA MET A 61 4.20 49.64 -17.13
C MET A 61 3.50 50.08 -18.42
N TRP A 62 3.21 49.13 -19.32
CA TRP A 62 2.47 49.41 -20.55
C TRP A 62 1.04 49.89 -20.24
N ARG A 63 0.39 49.28 -19.24
CA ARG A 63 -0.95 49.67 -18.79
C ARG A 63 -0.96 51.11 -18.28
N PHE A 64 0.04 51.48 -17.48
CA PHE A 64 0.21 52.84 -17.00
C PHE A 64 0.41 53.85 -18.15
N ASN A 65 1.35 53.56 -19.06
CA ASN A 65 1.61 54.45 -20.21
C ASN A 65 0.36 54.63 -21.08
N TRP A 66 -0.44 53.57 -21.23
CA TRP A 66 -1.66 53.66 -22.01
C TRP A 66 -2.74 54.49 -21.32
N GLN A 67 -2.91 54.36 -20.00
CA GLN A 67 -3.85 55.20 -19.25
C GLN A 67 -3.52 56.70 -19.38
N VAL A 68 -2.23 57.04 -19.49
CA VAL A 68 -1.80 58.42 -19.76
C VAL A 68 -2.20 58.87 -21.17
N LEU A 69 -1.98 58.01 -22.17
CA LEU A 69 -2.36 58.29 -23.56
C LEU A 69 -3.89 58.40 -23.74
N GLU A 70 -4.65 57.53 -23.08
CA GLU A 70 -6.11 57.53 -23.08
C GLU A 70 -6.66 58.88 -22.63
N LYS A 71 -6.17 59.42 -21.50
CA LYS A 71 -6.54 60.76 -21.01
C LYS A 71 -6.25 61.87 -22.02
N TYR A 72 -5.14 61.76 -22.75
CA TYR A 72 -4.78 62.73 -23.79
C TYR A 72 -5.71 62.64 -25.01
N LEU A 73 -6.08 61.42 -25.40
CA LEU A 73 -6.99 61.17 -26.53
C LEU A 73 -8.43 61.57 -26.20
N GLU A 74 -8.91 61.31 -24.98
CA GLU A 74 -10.22 61.76 -24.49
C GLU A 74 -10.37 63.28 -24.56
N ALA A 75 -9.31 64.02 -24.21
CA ALA A 75 -9.28 65.48 -24.30
C ALA A 75 -9.37 65.99 -25.75
N SER A 76 -8.94 65.19 -26.73
CA SER A 76 -8.95 65.54 -28.15
C SER A 76 -10.25 65.11 -28.86
N SER A 77 -10.78 63.92 -28.52
CA SER A 77 -12.03 63.38 -29.06
C SER A 77 -12.54 62.22 -28.20
N ILE A 78 -13.72 62.40 -27.59
CA ILE A 78 -14.36 61.42 -26.70
C ILE A 78 -14.59 60.07 -27.38
N ASN A 79 -14.98 60.07 -28.66
CA ASN A 79 -15.23 58.84 -29.42
C ASN A 79 -13.96 58.01 -29.60
N ILE A 80 -12.82 58.66 -29.90
CA ILE A 80 -11.54 57.98 -30.10
C ILE A 80 -11.05 57.39 -28.77
N GLY A 81 -11.19 58.11 -27.67
CA GLY A 81 -10.86 57.62 -26.32
C GLY A 81 -11.61 56.33 -25.98
N THR A 82 -12.93 56.31 -26.20
CA THR A 82 -13.78 55.14 -25.89
C THR A 82 -13.38 53.90 -26.69
N ILE A 83 -13.08 54.06 -27.97
CA ILE A 83 -12.67 52.95 -28.84
C ILE A 83 -11.29 52.43 -28.42
N CYS A 84 -10.32 53.32 -28.21
CA CYS A 84 -8.99 52.97 -27.71
C CYS A 84 -9.07 52.21 -26.40
N SER A 85 -9.90 52.66 -25.44
CA SER A 85 -10.12 51.99 -24.16
C SER A 85 -10.56 50.53 -24.33
N GLY A 86 -11.55 50.27 -25.20
CA GLY A 86 -12.07 48.91 -25.44
C GLY A 86 -11.02 47.95 -26.01
N ILE A 87 -10.20 48.43 -26.94
CA ILE A 87 -9.12 47.62 -27.54
C ILE A 87 -8.07 47.29 -26.52
N ILE A 88 -7.68 48.28 -25.71
CA ILE A 88 -6.61 48.08 -24.74
C ILE A 88 -7.06 47.18 -23.61
N SER A 89 -8.31 47.33 -23.15
CA SER A 89 -8.89 46.38 -22.21
C SER A 89 -8.86 44.95 -22.77
N SER A 90 -9.15 44.79 -24.07
CA SER A 90 -9.09 43.48 -24.73
C SER A 90 -7.65 42.93 -24.81
N ILE A 91 -6.68 43.75 -25.20
CA ILE A 91 -5.26 43.37 -25.28
C ILE A 91 -4.71 42.98 -23.90
N PHE A 92 -5.01 43.75 -22.85
CA PHE A 92 -4.58 43.43 -21.49
C PHE A 92 -5.22 42.16 -20.97
N SER A 93 -6.52 41.95 -21.24
CA SER A 93 -7.21 40.72 -20.86
C SER A 93 -6.56 39.47 -21.49
N ILE A 94 -6.28 39.52 -22.79
CA ILE A 94 -5.59 38.42 -23.50
C ILE A 94 -4.18 38.22 -22.93
N SER A 95 -3.45 39.31 -22.65
CA SER A 95 -2.10 39.24 -22.09
C SER A 95 -2.08 38.66 -20.68
N GLU A 96 -3.01 39.04 -19.82
CA GLU A 96 -3.16 38.50 -18.47
C GLU A 96 -3.54 37.01 -18.49
N PHE A 97 -4.42 36.61 -19.41
CA PHE A 97 -4.77 35.20 -19.61
C PHE A 97 -3.55 34.38 -20.08
N ALA A 98 -2.78 34.89 -21.04
CA ALA A 98 -1.56 34.24 -21.50
C ALA A 98 -0.51 34.09 -20.38
N ILE A 99 -0.33 35.11 -19.53
CA ILE A 99 0.56 35.05 -18.36
C ILE A 99 0.09 33.97 -17.38
N LYS A 100 -1.21 33.91 -17.04
CA LYS A 100 -1.75 32.88 -16.13
C LYS A 100 -1.54 31.46 -16.67
N ASN A 101 -1.75 31.25 -17.97
CA ASN A 101 -1.49 29.95 -18.58
C ASN A 101 -0.01 29.58 -18.54
N TRP A 102 0.88 30.55 -18.78
CA TRP A 102 2.31 30.32 -18.67
C TRP A 102 2.72 30.01 -17.22
N GLU A 103 2.19 30.71 -16.21
CA GLU A 103 2.41 30.36 -14.79
C GLU A 103 2.00 28.92 -14.49
N LYS A 104 0.82 28.51 -14.97
CA LYS A 104 0.34 27.14 -14.80
C LYS A 104 1.28 26.11 -15.42
N GLU A 105 1.77 26.35 -16.63
CA GLU A 105 2.69 25.44 -17.31
C GLU A 105 4.09 25.43 -16.69
N THR A 106 4.60 26.58 -16.22
CA THR A 106 5.88 26.67 -15.50
C THR A 106 5.81 25.91 -14.18
N ASN A 107 4.73 26.07 -13.40
CA ASN A 107 4.54 25.33 -12.15
C ASN A 107 4.41 23.82 -12.38
N LYS A 108 3.70 23.40 -13.44
CA LYS A 108 3.64 21.98 -13.83
C LYS A 108 5.02 21.43 -14.19
N LYS A 109 5.84 22.21 -14.91
CA LYS A 109 7.19 21.82 -15.27
C LYS A 109 8.08 21.71 -14.05
N GLU A 110 8.06 22.69 -13.14
CA GLU A 110 8.80 22.63 -11.88
C GLU A 110 8.41 21.41 -11.05
N ASN A 111 7.11 21.13 -10.91
CA ASN A 111 6.64 19.94 -10.22
C ASN A 111 7.14 18.64 -10.90
N SER A 112 7.10 18.60 -12.24
CA SER A 112 7.61 17.45 -13.00
C SER A 112 9.13 17.27 -12.82
N ASP A 113 9.89 18.36 -12.82
CA ASP A 113 11.34 18.33 -12.60
C ASP A 113 11.67 17.88 -11.16
N THR A 114 10.88 18.29 -10.16
CA THR A 114 11.03 17.78 -8.79
C THR A 114 10.71 16.29 -8.69
N GLU A 115 9.66 15.80 -9.36
CA GLU A 115 9.30 14.38 -9.39
C GLU A 115 10.39 13.55 -10.09
N ILE A 116 10.96 14.06 -11.19
CA ILE A 116 12.08 13.43 -11.90
C ILE A 116 13.30 13.32 -10.98
N ASN A 117 13.64 14.38 -10.25
CA ASN A 117 14.79 14.36 -9.34
C ASN A 117 14.60 13.35 -8.19
N VAL A 118 13.39 13.29 -7.61
CA VAL A 118 13.06 12.28 -6.58
C VAL A 118 13.20 10.86 -7.13
N LYS A 119 12.66 10.59 -8.33
CA LYS A 119 12.79 9.28 -8.97
C LYS A 119 14.25 8.93 -9.32
N GLN A 120 15.07 9.90 -9.70
CA GLN A 120 16.50 9.68 -9.93
C GLN A 120 17.23 9.31 -8.63
N GLU A 121 16.88 9.94 -7.50
CA GLU A 121 17.43 9.60 -6.19
C GLU A 121 16.99 8.19 -5.74
N GLU A 122 15.72 7.83 -5.93
CA GLU A 122 15.21 6.48 -5.66
C GLU A 122 15.93 5.41 -6.50
N ILE A 123 16.14 5.67 -7.79
CA ILE A 123 16.90 4.76 -8.67
C ILE A 123 18.33 4.59 -8.17
N SER A 124 18.98 5.67 -7.73
CA SER A 124 20.34 5.62 -7.15
C SER A 124 20.40 4.73 -5.91
N VAL A 125 19.42 4.86 -5.00
CA VAL A 125 19.30 4.02 -3.79
C VAL A 125 19.08 2.55 -4.16
N ILE A 126 18.22 2.27 -5.15
CA ILE A 126 17.96 0.90 -5.63
C ILE A 126 19.23 0.29 -6.22
N LEU A 127 20.01 1.04 -7.01
CA LEU A 127 21.27 0.57 -7.58
C LEU A 127 22.30 0.22 -6.48
N LEU A 128 22.45 1.07 -5.47
CA LEU A 128 23.32 0.79 -4.32
C LEU A 128 22.88 -0.45 -3.53
N ALA A 129 21.57 -0.62 -3.33
CA ALA A 129 21.03 -1.80 -2.67
C ALA A 129 21.26 -3.08 -3.50
N SER A 130 21.11 -3.00 -4.82
CA SER A 130 21.39 -4.10 -5.75
C SER A 130 22.86 -4.51 -5.72
N GLU A 131 23.79 -3.54 -5.71
CA GLU A 131 25.23 -3.81 -5.62
C GLU A 131 25.60 -4.48 -4.28
N SER A 132 25.03 -3.99 -3.17
CA SER A 132 25.23 -4.59 -1.85
C SER A 132 24.67 -6.03 -1.79
N LEU A 133 23.51 -6.27 -2.40
CA LEU A 133 22.92 -7.61 -2.48
C LEU A 133 23.77 -8.55 -3.34
N GLU A 134 24.27 -8.08 -4.47
CA GLU A 134 25.17 -8.86 -5.34
C GLU A 134 26.46 -9.23 -4.60
N GLN A 135 27.05 -8.29 -3.84
CA GLN A 135 28.20 -8.57 -3.00
C GLN A 135 27.89 -9.64 -1.94
N LYS A 136 26.72 -9.56 -1.30
CA LYS A 136 26.28 -10.57 -0.32
C LYS A 136 26.08 -11.95 -0.96
N VAL A 137 25.46 -12.02 -2.14
CA VAL A 137 25.30 -13.28 -2.90
C VAL A 137 26.67 -13.88 -3.24
N ARG A 138 27.64 -13.07 -3.67
CA ARG A 138 29.00 -13.54 -3.93
C ARG A 138 29.65 -14.12 -2.67
N THR A 139 29.53 -13.45 -1.52
CA THR A 139 30.09 -13.97 -0.26
C THR A 139 29.44 -15.27 0.20
N LEU A 140 28.11 -15.37 0.12
CA LEU A 140 27.38 -16.59 0.49
C LEU A 140 27.67 -17.76 -0.46
N THR A 141 27.90 -17.46 -1.75
CA THR A 141 28.28 -18.49 -2.73
C THR A 141 29.66 -19.06 -2.40
N GLN A 142 30.63 -18.20 -2.06
CA GLN A 142 31.96 -18.63 -1.61
C GLN A 142 31.90 -19.46 -0.31
N GLU A 143 31.09 -19.04 0.66
CA GLU A 143 30.89 -19.79 1.91
C GLU A 143 30.26 -21.16 1.66
N LYS A 144 29.24 -21.22 0.79
CA LYS A 144 28.61 -22.48 0.38
C LYS A 144 29.61 -23.43 -0.29
N GLU A 145 30.45 -22.93 -1.19
CA GLU A 145 31.50 -23.72 -1.84
C GLU A 145 32.50 -24.26 -0.81
N ALA A 146 32.94 -23.44 0.14
CA ALA A 146 33.85 -23.86 1.21
C ALA A 146 33.23 -24.96 2.09
N LEU A 147 31.98 -24.79 2.53
CA LEU A 147 31.26 -25.80 3.32
C LEU A 147 31.03 -27.10 2.53
N THR A 148 30.78 -27.00 1.22
CA THR A 148 30.61 -28.18 0.36
C THR A 148 31.93 -28.96 0.24
N GLN A 149 33.06 -28.28 0.13
CA GLN A 149 34.39 -28.91 0.14
C GLN A 149 34.70 -29.57 1.49
N GLU A 150 34.37 -28.91 2.60
CA GLU A 150 34.54 -29.49 3.94
C GLU A 150 33.66 -30.73 4.13
N LEU A 151 32.40 -30.68 3.68
CA LEU A 151 31.49 -31.83 3.73
C LEU A 151 32.05 -33.02 2.93
N HIS A 152 32.53 -32.80 1.71
CA HIS A 152 33.17 -33.87 0.92
C HIS A 152 34.38 -34.47 1.63
N LYS A 153 35.24 -33.63 2.23
CA LYS A 153 36.38 -34.11 3.01
C LYS A 153 35.95 -34.99 4.19
N THR A 154 34.95 -34.56 4.96
CA THR A 154 34.44 -35.36 6.09
C THR A 154 33.80 -36.67 5.63
N GLN A 155 33.12 -36.67 4.48
CA GLN A 155 32.52 -37.86 3.89
C GLN A 155 33.60 -38.87 3.47
N ASP A 156 34.71 -38.40 2.88
CA ASP A 156 35.86 -39.24 2.53
C ASP A 156 36.55 -39.82 3.76
N GLU A 157 36.74 -39.03 4.82
CA GLU A 157 37.31 -39.48 6.11
C GLU A 157 36.41 -40.54 6.79
N LEU A 158 35.09 -40.33 6.79
CA LEU A 158 34.12 -41.27 7.36
C LEU A 158 34.08 -42.58 6.55
N SER A 159 34.14 -42.48 5.21
CA SER A 159 34.22 -43.62 4.31
C SER A 159 35.48 -44.46 4.57
N ALA A 160 36.65 -43.81 4.70
CA ALA A 160 37.90 -44.48 5.06
C ALA A 160 37.84 -45.18 6.43
N THR A 161 37.15 -44.56 7.40
CA THR A 161 36.94 -45.15 8.74
C THR A 161 36.02 -46.37 8.68
N LEU A 162 34.95 -46.32 7.90
CA LEU A 162 34.05 -47.46 7.67
C LEU A 162 34.79 -48.64 7.02
N ASP A 163 35.64 -48.37 6.03
CA ASP A 163 36.45 -49.40 5.38
C ASP A 163 37.40 -50.09 6.37
N LEU A 164 38.03 -49.35 7.27
CA LEU A 164 38.89 -49.90 8.33
C LEU A 164 38.10 -50.79 9.29
N LEU A 165 36.96 -50.30 9.80
CA LEU A 165 36.10 -51.06 10.72
C LEU A 165 35.53 -52.32 10.06
N GLN A 166 35.21 -52.27 8.77
CA GLN A 166 34.77 -53.46 8.02
C GLN A 166 35.89 -54.51 7.90
N ARG A 167 37.14 -54.10 7.68
CA ARG A 167 38.29 -55.02 7.66
C ARG A 167 38.54 -55.64 9.04
N GLU A 168 38.43 -54.85 10.11
CA GLU A 168 38.55 -55.35 11.49
C GLU A 168 37.43 -56.35 11.82
N ASN A 169 36.18 -56.01 11.51
CA ASN A 169 35.03 -56.90 11.71
C ASN A 169 35.19 -58.21 10.93
N LYS A 170 35.68 -58.16 9.69
CA LYS A 170 35.99 -59.36 8.91
C LYS A 170 37.06 -60.22 9.60
N THR A 171 38.08 -59.59 10.19
CA THR A 171 39.13 -60.27 10.95
C THR A 171 38.58 -60.92 12.22
N PHE A 172 37.73 -60.23 12.98
CA PHE A 172 37.06 -60.79 14.14
C PHE A 172 36.13 -61.94 13.77
N LEU A 173 35.37 -61.81 12.68
CA LEU A 173 34.51 -62.87 12.16
C LEU A 173 35.32 -64.12 11.80
N HIS A 174 36.47 -63.97 11.11
CA HIS A 174 37.36 -65.08 10.83
C HIS A 174 37.89 -65.75 12.11
N LYS A 175 38.24 -64.96 13.13
CA LYS A 175 38.69 -65.48 14.44
C LYS A 175 37.57 -66.23 15.17
N ILE A 176 36.34 -65.71 15.14
CA ILE A 176 35.16 -66.38 15.71
C ILE A 176 34.91 -67.69 14.97
N ILE A 177 34.93 -67.70 13.64
CA ILE A 177 34.74 -68.93 12.84
C ILE A 177 35.84 -69.96 13.18
N ALA A 178 37.10 -69.52 13.32
CA ALA A 178 38.20 -70.40 13.69
C ALA A 178 38.02 -71.01 15.10
N LEU A 179 37.68 -70.18 16.09
CA LEU A 179 37.40 -70.64 17.46
C LEU A 179 36.17 -71.55 17.51
N SER A 180 35.09 -71.19 16.81
CA SER A 180 33.86 -71.98 16.73
C SER A 180 34.11 -73.34 16.12
N LYS A 181 34.92 -73.45 15.05
CA LYS A 181 35.35 -74.74 14.48
C LYS A 181 36.15 -75.56 15.49
N GLN A 182 37.10 -74.93 16.19
CA GLN A 182 37.89 -75.59 17.23
C GLN A 182 37.02 -76.13 18.38
N THR A 183 35.97 -75.40 18.79
CA THR A 183 35.02 -75.87 19.81
C THR A 183 34.01 -76.90 19.28
N ALA A 184 33.61 -76.81 18.01
CA ALA A 184 32.69 -77.77 17.38
C ALA A 184 33.34 -79.15 17.20
N ASP A 185 34.66 -79.21 16.97
CA ASP A 185 35.41 -80.48 16.94
C ASP A 185 35.54 -81.14 18.33
N ILE A 186 35.28 -80.41 19.42
CA ILE A 186 35.44 -80.88 20.81
C ILE A 186 34.10 -81.27 21.46
N SER A 187 32.94 -80.96 20.86
CA SER A 187 31.66 -81.16 21.55
C SER A 187 30.48 -81.64 20.68
N VAL A 188 30.25 -82.95 20.78
CA VAL A 188 28.99 -83.68 20.52
C VAL A 188 28.79 -84.55 21.78
N PRO A 189 27.59 -84.73 22.41
CA PRO A 189 26.22 -84.42 21.96
C PRO A 189 25.22 -83.88 23.04
N GLN A 190 23.98 -83.66 22.57
CA GLN A 190 22.65 -83.78 23.23
C GLN A 190 22.07 -82.63 24.08
N SER A 191 21.24 -81.79 23.43
CA SER A 191 19.79 -81.56 23.68
C SER A 191 19.31 -81.05 25.08
N PRO A 192 18.01 -80.74 25.28
CA PRO A 192 17.44 -79.42 25.05
C PRO A 192 16.75 -78.81 26.30
N SER A 193 16.20 -77.61 26.09
CA SER A 193 15.08 -76.98 26.85
C SER A 193 15.45 -76.05 28.03
N LYS A 194 15.07 -74.77 27.93
CA LYS A 194 13.96 -74.17 28.73
C LYS A 194 13.82 -72.65 28.53
N VAL A 195 12.67 -72.30 27.96
CA VAL A 195 11.73 -71.20 28.30
C VAL A 195 12.15 -70.22 29.41
N PHE A 196 12.19 -68.92 29.10
CA PHE A 196 11.87 -67.85 30.05
C PHE A 196 11.28 -66.63 29.31
N ARG A 197 9.94 -66.51 29.30
CA ARG A 197 9.24 -65.25 28.98
C ARG A 197 8.99 -64.49 30.29
N LYS A 198 9.60 -63.32 30.46
CA LYS A 198 9.23 -62.36 31.51
C LYS A 198 8.27 -61.32 30.91
N ASN A 199 7.03 -61.36 31.37
CA ASN A 199 6.03 -60.32 31.13
C ASN A 199 6.38 -59.09 32.00
N ILE A 200 6.59 -57.95 31.35
CA ILE A 200 6.73 -56.64 31.99
C ILE A 200 5.43 -55.88 31.71
N THR A 201 4.60 -55.70 32.74
CA THR A 201 3.43 -54.81 32.72
C THR A 201 3.86 -53.37 33.02
N PRO A 202 3.55 -52.38 32.17
CA PRO A 202 3.77 -50.97 32.51
C PRO A 202 2.62 -50.44 33.37
N LYS A 203 2.96 -49.87 34.53
CA LYS A 203 2.04 -49.09 35.37
C LYS A 203 1.78 -47.74 34.71
N ILE A 204 0.53 -47.48 34.35
CA ILE A 204 0.04 -46.19 33.85
C ILE A 204 -0.27 -45.29 35.06
N PRO A 205 0.33 -44.09 35.18
CA PRO A 205 0.01 -43.16 36.25
C PRO A 205 -1.31 -42.41 35.99
N ASN A 206 -2.20 -42.44 36.97
CA ASN A 206 -3.50 -41.76 37.02
C ASN A 206 -3.37 -40.22 37.15
N ASN A 207 -2.96 -39.50 36.10
CA ASN A 207 -2.92 -38.03 36.09
C ASN A 207 -3.90 -37.34 35.13
N THR A 208 -4.85 -38.08 34.54
CA THR A 208 -5.70 -37.57 33.45
C THR A 208 -6.90 -36.71 33.88
N ILE A 209 -7.18 -36.57 35.18
CA ILE A 209 -8.43 -35.93 35.65
C ILE A 209 -8.24 -34.43 35.99
N LEU A 210 -7.00 -33.93 36.15
CA LEU A 210 -6.75 -32.52 36.50
C LEU A 210 -6.64 -31.55 35.31
N MET A 211 -6.63 -32.03 34.06
CA MET A 211 -6.52 -31.15 32.87
C MET A 211 -7.86 -30.56 32.39
N ASN A 212 -9.01 -31.20 32.67
CA ASN A 212 -10.28 -30.73 32.12
C ASN A 212 -10.84 -29.45 32.78
N ASN A 213 -10.47 -29.15 34.03
CA ASN A 213 -10.95 -27.92 34.69
C ASN A 213 -10.20 -26.64 34.28
N ARG A 214 -9.04 -26.75 33.63
CA ARG A 214 -8.31 -25.57 33.10
C ARG A 214 -8.84 -25.10 31.75
N ILE A 215 -9.54 -25.96 31.00
CA ILE A 215 -10.15 -25.60 29.70
C ILE A 215 -11.19 -24.49 29.88
N ASN A 216 -11.87 -24.42 31.03
CA ASN A 216 -12.88 -23.40 31.31
C ASN A 216 -12.33 -22.05 31.79
N GLN A 217 -11.04 -21.97 32.18
CA GLN A 217 -10.39 -20.70 32.52
C GLN A 217 -9.73 -20.03 31.30
N GLY A 218 -9.99 -20.53 30.08
CA GLY A 218 -9.72 -19.95 28.78
C GLY A 218 -8.49 -19.02 28.71
N ARG A 219 -7.40 -19.50 28.11
CA ARG A 219 -6.19 -18.71 27.85
C ARG A 219 -6.52 -17.31 27.35
N GLU A 220 -6.13 -16.29 28.12
CA GLU A 220 -6.24 -14.89 27.71
C GLU A 220 -4.97 -14.49 26.97
N LEU A 221 -5.13 -13.95 25.76
CA LEU A 221 -4.03 -13.38 25.00
C LEU A 221 -3.96 -11.88 25.25
N SER A 222 -2.77 -11.37 25.56
CA SER A 222 -2.50 -9.93 25.48
C SER A 222 -2.55 -9.46 24.02
N ILE A 223 -2.83 -8.18 23.80
CA ILE A 223 -2.81 -7.59 22.45
C ILE A 223 -1.50 -7.87 21.70
N LYS A 224 -0.36 -7.80 22.38
CA LYS A 224 0.95 -8.10 21.79
C LYS A 224 1.04 -9.55 21.30
N GLN A 225 0.63 -10.51 22.13
CA GLN A 225 0.61 -11.93 21.75
C GLN A 225 -0.36 -12.20 20.60
N LEU A 226 -1.53 -11.55 20.60
CA LEU A 226 -2.48 -11.65 19.50
C LEU A 226 -1.88 -11.15 18.19
N LYS A 227 -1.26 -9.96 18.20
CA LYS A 227 -0.62 -9.37 17.00
C LYS A 227 0.55 -10.20 16.49
N GLU A 228 1.38 -10.73 17.38
CA GLU A 228 2.46 -11.66 17.02
C GLU A 228 1.90 -12.94 16.36
N THR A 229 0.80 -13.47 16.89
CA THR A 229 0.13 -14.66 16.34
C THR A 229 -0.49 -14.37 14.97
N ILE A 230 -1.15 -13.23 14.80
CA ILE A 230 -1.73 -12.77 13.52
C ILE A 230 -0.63 -12.65 12.45
N GLU A 231 0.49 -12.02 12.78
CA GLU A 231 1.61 -11.87 11.83
C GLU A 231 2.21 -13.24 11.46
N GLU A 232 2.34 -14.16 12.42
CA GLU A 232 2.82 -15.52 12.15
C GLU A 232 1.87 -16.29 11.21
N ILE A 233 0.56 -16.15 11.40
CA ILE A 233 -0.47 -16.72 10.51
C ILE A 233 -0.30 -16.16 9.10
N TYR A 234 -0.18 -14.84 8.93
CA TYR A 234 0.01 -14.23 7.61
C TYR A 234 1.28 -14.72 6.91
N VAL A 235 2.42 -14.75 7.61
CA VAL A 235 3.70 -15.19 7.03
C VAL A 235 3.63 -16.65 6.60
N THR A 236 2.96 -17.50 7.39
CA THR A 236 2.81 -18.92 7.06
C THR A 236 1.82 -19.12 5.91
N LYS A 237 0.76 -18.30 5.86
CA LYS A 237 -0.26 -18.31 4.81
C LYS A 237 0.33 -18.03 3.42
N ILE A 238 1.18 -17.01 3.29
CA ILE A 238 1.84 -16.69 2.01
C ILE A 238 2.55 -17.93 1.43
N LYS A 239 3.37 -18.59 2.24
CA LYS A 239 4.12 -19.79 1.82
C LYS A 239 3.19 -20.96 1.50
N PHE A 240 2.10 -21.10 2.24
CA PHE A 240 1.10 -22.12 1.99
C PHE A 240 0.40 -21.89 0.65
N ASP A 241 0.01 -20.66 0.35
CA ASP A 241 -0.68 -20.31 -0.90
C ASP A 241 0.24 -20.44 -2.11
N GLU A 242 1.52 -20.09 -1.98
CA GLU A 242 2.54 -20.36 -3.00
C GLU A 242 2.62 -21.85 -3.30
N LYS A 243 2.71 -22.69 -2.26
CA LYS A 243 2.72 -24.15 -2.41
C LYS A 243 1.44 -24.68 -3.02
N CYS A 244 0.27 -24.13 -2.68
CA CYS A 244 -0.99 -24.52 -3.30
C CYS A 244 -0.98 -24.19 -4.80
N LYS A 245 -0.54 -22.99 -5.18
CA LYS A 245 -0.42 -22.59 -6.59
C LYS A 245 0.55 -23.48 -7.36
N GLU A 246 1.72 -23.78 -6.80
CA GLU A 246 2.71 -24.67 -7.44
C GLU A 246 2.17 -26.08 -7.69
N ASN A 247 1.33 -26.58 -6.77
CA ASN A 247 0.77 -27.92 -6.85
C ASN A 247 -0.65 -27.96 -7.46
N MET A 248 -1.15 -26.82 -7.98
CA MET A 248 -2.52 -26.68 -8.50
C MET A 248 -3.57 -27.15 -7.48
N LEU A 249 -3.36 -26.85 -6.19
CA LEU A 249 -4.27 -27.13 -5.09
C LEU A 249 -5.12 -25.89 -4.76
N PRO A 250 -6.32 -26.06 -4.21
CA PRO A 250 -7.16 -24.93 -3.83
C PRO A 250 -6.51 -24.13 -2.71
N VAL A 251 -6.56 -22.81 -2.86
CA VAL A 251 -6.17 -21.87 -1.81
C VAL A 251 -7.30 -21.81 -0.77
N GLU A 252 -6.93 -21.92 0.51
CA GLU A 252 -7.87 -21.81 1.63
C GLU A 252 -8.20 -20.34 1.92
N THR A 253 -9.39 -20.03 2.45
CA THR A 253 -9.64 -18.68 3.00
C THR A 253 -8.80 -18.45 4.25
N MET A 254 -8.63 -17.21 4.71
CA MET A 254 -7.93 -16.94 5.97
C MET A 254 -8.54 -17.71 7.16
N ASP A 255 -9.88 -17.81 7.24
CA ASP A 255 -10.56 -18.53 8.33
C ASP A 255 -10.27 -20.03 8.30
N GLN A 256 -10.40 -20.67 7.13
CA GLN A 256 -10.02 -22.07 6.91
C GLN A 256 -8.54 -22.29 7.26
N PHE A 257 -7.66 -21.38 6.82
CA PHE A 257 -6.23 -21.51 7.03
C PHE A 257 -5.81 -21.38 8.49
N VAL A 258 -6.49 -20.57 9.32
CA VAL A 258 -6.19 -20.47 10.76
C VAL A 258 -6.29 -21.86 11.42
N VAL A 259 -7.28 -22.67 11.02
CA VAL A 259 -7.43 -24.05 11.50
C VAL A 259 -6.27 -24.94 11.00
N THR A 260 -5.92 -24.83 9.71
CA THR A 260 -4.78 -25.54 9.11
C THR A 260 -3.46 -25.20 9.81
N TYR A 261 -3.22 -23.92 10.07
CA TYR A 261 -2.05 -23.41 10.78
C TYR A 261 -1.94 -24.01 12.18
N PHE A 262 -3.02 -24.05 12.96
CA PHE A 262 -2.99 -24.65 14.29
C PHE A 262 -2.85 -26.18 14.27
N ASN A 263 -3.42 -26.85 13.28
CA ASN A 263 -3.18 -28.27 13.05
C ASN A 263 -1.69 -28.55 12.80
N GLN A 264 -1.03 -27.75 11.95
CA GLN A 264 0.40 -27.89 11.66
C GLN A 264 1.28 -27.56 12.87
N LYS A 265 0.93 -26.50 13.62
CA LYS A 265 1.75 -26.02 14.74
C LYS A 265 1.65 -26.88 15.99
N PHE A 266 0.47 -27.41 16.32
CA PHE A 266 0.24 -28.11 17.58
C PHE A 266 -0.11 -29.60 17.45
N GLY A 267 -0.75 -30.02 16.35
CA GLY A 267 -1.16 -31.42 16.10
C GLY A 267 -2.24 -32.00 17.03
N LEU A 268 -2.53 -31.36 18.18
CA LEU A 268 -3.49 -31.83 19.19
C LEU A 268 -4.79 -31.02 19.16
N LYS A 269 -5.91 -31.69 18.85
CA LYS A 269 -7.25 -31.06 18.72
C LYS A 269 -7.68 -30.22 19.93
N THR A 270 -7.33 -30.63 21.14
CA THR A 270 -7.66 -29.90 22.37
C THR A 270 -6.94 -28.55 22.46
N ILE A 271 -5.65 -28.51 22.11
CA ILE A 271 -4.85 -27.29 22.10
C ILE A 271 -5.35 -26.34 21.01
N ILE A 272 -5.69 -26.89 19.84
CA ILE A 272 -6.23 -26.12 18.72
C ILE A 272 -7.52 -25.41 19.13
N ALA A 273 -8.47 -26.15 19.74
CA ALA A 273 -9.72 -25.57 20.23
C ALA A 273 -9.49 -24.48 21.30
N GLU A 274 -8.54 -24.68 22.22
CA GLU A 274 -8.18 -23.68 23.23
C GLU A 274 -7.65 -22.40 22.58
N TRP A 275 -6.77 -22.51 21.58
CA TRP A 275 -6.22 -21.35 20.85
C TRP A 275 -7.25 -20.64 19.99
N THR A 276 -8.13 -21.37 19.30
CA THR A 276 -9.22 -20.77 18.53
C THR A 276 -10.11 -19.92 19.44
N ILE A 277 -10.55 -20.47 20.58
CA ILE A 277 -11.37 -19.72 21.56
C ILE A 277 -10.61 -18.50 22.10
N ALA A 278 -9.31 -18.66 22.44
CA ALA A 278 -8.48 -17.58 22.96
C ALA A 278 -8.34 -16.42 21.95
N ILE A 279 -8.14 -16.74 20.67
CA ILE A 279 -8.01 -15.75 19.60
C ILE A 279 -9.34 -15.06 19.33
N THR A 280 -10.45 -15.80 19.20
CA THR A 280 -11.76 -15.20 18.99
C THR A 280 -12.13 -14.24 20.12
N LYS A 281 -11.87 -14.62 21.38
CA LYS A 281 -12.07 -13.72 22.53
C LYS A 281 -11.16 -12.49 22.49
N ALA A 282 -9.89 -12.67 22.14
CA ALA A 282 -8.94 -11.56 22.06
C ALA A 282 -9.27 -10.60 20.90
N ILE A 283 -9.71 -11.11 19.75
CA ILE A 283 -10.20 -10.30 18.62
C ILE A 283 -11.41 -9.48 19.07
N ALA A 284 -12.43 -10.10 19.65
CA ALA A 284 -13.63 -9.39 20.11
C ALA A 284 -13.31 -8.31 21.15
N ARG A 285 -12.26 -8.52 21.96
CA ARG A 285 -11.78 -7.54 22.94
C ARG A 285 -11.05 -6.37 22.29
N TYR A 286 -10.15 -6.63 21.36
CA TYR A 286 -9.20 -5.63 20.85
C TYR A 286 -9.54 -5.05 19.47
N GLU A 287 -10.54 -5.57 18.74
CA GLU A 287 -10.88 -5.09 17.39
C GLU A 287 -11.38 -3.64 17.35
N ASN A 288 -11.86 -3.08 18.46
CA ASN A 288 -12.24 -1.67 18.56
C ASN A 288 -11.08 -0.77 19.02
N GLU A 289 -9.99 -1.36 19.51
CA GLU A 289 -8.83 -0.65 20.05
C GLU A 289 -7.65 -0.61 19.06
N ASP A 290 -7.48 -1.64 18.21
CA ASP A 290 -6.33 -1.76 17.30
C ASP A 290 -6.78 -2.10 15.87
N ALA A 291 -6.34 -1.28 14.91
CA ALA A 291 -6.72 -1.36 13.51
C ALA A 291 -6.24 -2.64 12.82
N GLU A 292 -5.10 -3.21 13.24
CA GLU A 292 -4.59 -4.46 12.64
C GLU A 292 -5.39 -5.65 13.14
N VAL A 293 -5.78 -5.66 14.41
CA VAL A 293 -6.71 -6.66 14.96
C VAL A 293 -8.08 -6.54 14.28
N LYS A 294 -8.57 -5.30 14.09
CA LYS A 294 -9.81 -5.04 13.34
C LYS A 294 -9.74 -5.57 11.91
N LEU A 295 -8.66 -5.27 11.19
CA LEU A 295 -8.45 -5.77 9.83
C LEU A 295 -8.49 -7.29 9.78
N PHE A 296 -7.77 -7.97 10.68
CA PHE A 296 -7.76 -9.43 10.74
C PHE A 296 -9.16 -10.00 11.00
N SER A 297 -9.92 -9.40 11.93
CA SER A 297 -11.34 -9.74 12.18
C SER A 297 -12.20 -9.61 10.91
N LYS A 298 -12.01 -8.55 10.12
CA LYS A 298 -12.77 -8.29 8.89
C LYS A 298 -12.40 -9.24 7.76
N ILE A 299 -11.13 -9.64 7.67
CA ILE A 299 -10.65 -10.65 6.72
C ILE A 299 -11.25 -12.02 7.04
N LEU A 300 -11.25 -12.44 8.31
CA LEU A 300 -11.86 -13.70 8.74
C LEU A 300 -13.36 -13.76 8.42
N LYS A 301 -14.05 -12.61 8.45
CA LYS A 301 -15.48 -12.48 8.14
C LYS A 301 -15.76 -12.19 6.66
N HIS A 302 -14.76 -12.30 5.78
CA HIS A 302 -14.86 -12.07 4.34
C HIS A 302 -15.46 -10.69 3.97
N ARG A 303 -15.17 -9.67 4.78
CA ARG A 303 -15.60 -8.29 4.52
C ARG A 303 -14.53 -7.46 3.84
N ILE A 304 -13.27 -7.84 4.03
CA ILE A 304 -12.10 -7.17 3.46
C ILE A 304 -11.18 -8.23 2.87
N ASN A 305 -10.60 -7.92 1.72
CA ASN A 305 -9.66 -8.80 1.04
C ASN A 305 -8.31 -8.86 1.78
N GLU A 306 -7.67 -10.03 1.76
CA GLU A 306 -6.43 -10.30 2.49
C GLU A 306 -5.28 -9.34 2.13
N ASP A 307 -5.20 -8.93 0.86
CA ASP A 307 -4.15 -8.05 0.35
C ASP A 307 -4.20 -6.62 0.91
N PHE A 308 -5.32 -6.20 1.50
CA PHE A 308 -5.44 -4.84 2.07
C PHE A 308 -4.45 -4.58 3.21
N ARG A 309 -3.95 -5.63 3.87
CA ARG A 309 -2.89 -5.50 4.89
C ARG A 309 -1.62 -4.83 4.35
N TYR A 310 -1.28 -5.04 3.07
CA TYR A 310 -0.12 -4.40 2.45
C TYR A 310 -0.34 -2.90 2.26
N VAL A 311 -1.60 -2.48 2.03
CA VAL A 311 -1.97 -1.07 1.95
C VAL A 311 -1.78 -0.41 3.32
N LEU A 312 -2.30 -1.01 4.40
CA LEU A 312 -2.09 -0.50 5.76
C LEU A 312 -0.60 -0.44 6.14
N TYR A 313 0.20 -1.45 5.79
CA TYR A 313 1.65 -1.41 6.02
C TYR A 313 2.35 -0.29 5.25
N ARG A 314 1.97 -0.05 3.99
CA ARG A 314 2.48 1.11 3.23
C ARG A 314 2.09 2.44 3.88
N VAL A 315 0.88 2.55 4.42
CA VAL A 315 0.44 3.77 5.14
C VAL A 315 1.28 3.98 6.40
N LYS A 316 1.56 2.92 7.19
CA LYS A 316 2.47 3.01 8.35
C LYS A 316 3.86 3.50 7.96
N ASP A 317 4.41 2.95 6.88
CA ASP A 317 5.73 3.36 6.39
C ASP A 317 5.72 4.81 5.88
N LYS A 318 4.64 5.25 5.21
CA LYS A 318 4.44 6.65 4.81
C LYS A 318 4.37 7.58 6.01
N ILE A 319 3.59 7.25 7.04
CA ILE A 319 3.51 8.05 8.29
C ILE A 319 4.91 8.24 8.88
N LYS A 320 5.68 7.16 8.98
CA LYS A 320 7.07 7.21 9.48
C LYS A 320 7.99 8.05 8.58
N SER A 321 7.86 7.91 7.27
CA SER A 321 8.60 8.69 6.27
C SER A 321 8.32 10.19 6.40
N PHE A 322 7.04 10.58 6.49
CA PHE A 322 6.65 11.98 6.65
C PHE A 322 7.09 12.56 7.99
N LEU A 323 7.04 11.79 9.07
CA LEU A 323 7.62 12.22 10.35
C LEU A 323 9.13 12.45 10.24
N LYS A 324 9.86 11.57 9.54
CA LYS A 324 11.30 11.75 9.27
C LYS A 324 11.56 13.03 8.45
N ALA A 325 10.78 13.25 7.39
CA ALA A 325 10.90 14.44 6.54
C ALA A 325 10.63 15.73 7.34
N TYR A 326 9.62 15.73 8.21
CA TYR A 326 9.32 16.83 9.11
C TYR A 326 10.47 17.14 10.07
N ILE A 327 11.09 16.11 10.66
CA ILE A 327 12.26 16.26 11.54
C ILE A 327 13.44 16.89 10.78
N ILE A 328 13.73 16.41 9.57
CA ILE A 328 14.83 16.93 8.74
C ILE A 328 14.58 18.40 8.38
N SER A 329 13.35 18.74 8.00
CA SER A 329 12.97 20.11 7.65
C SER A 329 13.13 21.08 8.82
N ASN A 330 12.75 20.67 10.04
CA ASN A 330 12.88 21.50 11.23
C ASN A 330 14.27 21.45 11.89
N SER A 331 15.14 20.54 11.48
CA SER A 331 16.52 20.42 11.99
C SER A 331 17.52 20.14 10.86
N PRO A 332 17.76 21.09 9.94
CA PRO A 332 18.57 20.87 8.73
C PRO A 332 20.02 20.46 9.00
N TYR A 333 20.55 20.74 10.19
CA TYR A 333 21.93 20.44 10.59
C TYR A 333 22.07 19.12 11.37
N MET A 334 20.98 18.37 11.61
CA MET A 334 21.07 17.05 12.24
C MET A 334 21.69 16.03 11.27
N ARG A 335 22.62 15.22 11.79
CA ARG A 335 23.17 14.09 11.03
C ARG A 335 22.14 12.96 10.92
N GLU A 336 22.24 12.15 9.87
CA GLU A 336 21.31 11.04 9.59
C GLU A 336 21.15 10.04 10.78
N SER A 337 22.23 9.78 11.52
CA SER A 337 22.18 8.92 12.71
C SER A 337 21.40 9.56 13.87
N GLN A 338 21.48 10.89 14.02
CA GLN A 338 20.72 11.64 15.01
C GLN A 338 19.25 11.71 14.61
N VAL A 339 18.95 11.96 13.34
CA VAL A 339 17.58 11.92 12.80
C VAL A 339 16.95 10.56 13.06
N SER A 340 17.66 9.47 12.78
CA SER A 340 17.17 8.11 13.03
C SER A 340 16.92 7.81 14.52
N THR A 341 17.73 8.38 15.41
CA THR A 341 17.56 8.22 16.86
C THR A 341 16.36 9.03 17.35
N TYR A 342 16.24 10.28 16.92
CA TYR A 342 15.13 11.16 17.28
C TYR A 342 13.78 10.66 16.71
N LEU A 343 13.79 10.11 15.49
CA LEU A 343 12.63 9.44 14.91
C LEU A 343 12.17 8.26 15.78
N LYS A 344 13.09 7.41 16.26
CA LYS A 344 12.75 6.30 17.15
C LYS A 344 12.18 6.79 18.48
N GLU A 345 12.74 7.86 19.03
CA GLU A 345 12.23 8.49 20.25
C GLU A 345 10.80 9.02 20.05
N LYS A 346 10.55 9.76 18.97
CA LYS A 346 9.21 10.27 18.62
C LYS A 346 8.20 9.14 18.37
N MET A 347 8.61 8.06 17.70
CA MET A 347 7.76 6.88 17.48
C MET A 347 7.40 6.14 18.78
N GLN A 348 8.20 6.26 19.84
CA GLN A 348 7.92 5.68 21.16
C GLN A 348 7.22 6.67 22.11
N GLY A 349 7.23 7.96 21.77
CA GLY A 349 6.72 9.04 22.59
C GLY A 349 5.43 9.66 22.03
N LYS A 350 5.32 10.97 22.24
CA LYS A 350 4.19 11.78 21.80
C LYS A 350 4.57 12.69 20.63
N LEU A 351 3.57 12.98 19.82
CA LEU A 351 3.59 13.93 18.72
C LEU A 351 2.85 15.20 19.11
N GLU A 352 3.42 16.34 18.77
CA GLU A 352 2.81 17.67 18.89
C GLU A 352 1.84 17.93 17.72
N GLU A 353 0.90 18.87 17.90
CA GLU A 353 -0.10 19.25 16.87
C GLU A 353 0.52 19.54 15.51
N LYS A 354 1.62 20.30 15.49
CA LYS A 354 2.30 20.65 14.24
C LYS A 354 2.90 19.42 13.54
N GLU A 355 3.37 18.44 14.30
CA GLU A 355 4.00 17.23 13.77
C GLU A 355 2.95 16.34 13.11
N TRP A 356 1.88 15.98 13.83
CA TRP A 356 0.86 15.09 13.29
C TRP A 356 0.00 15.76 12.21
N ALA A 357 -0.32 17.06 12.33
CA ALA A 357 -1.10 17.77 11.31
C ALA A 357 -0.33 17.84 9.98
N SER A 358 1.00 18.05 10.02
CA SER A 358 1.85 18.04 8.83
C SER A 358 1.88 16.67 8.15
N ILE A 359 1.72 15.58 8.89
CA ILE A 359 1.64 14.23 8.31
C ILE A 359 0.28 14.04 7.63
N VAL A 360 -0.83 14.41 8.28
CA VAL A 360 -2.18 14.24 7.72
C VAL A 360 -2.34 15.03 6.42
N ILE A 361 -1.92 16.30 6.39
CA ILE A 361 -2.01 17.14 5.17
C ILE A 361 -1.16 16.60 4.01
N SER A 362 -0.12 15.81 4.31
CA SER A 362 0.73 15.20 3.30
C SER A 362 0.17 13.90 2.72
N ILE A 363 -0.76 13.24 3.43
CA ILE A 363 -1.33 11.94 3.04
C ILE A 363 -2.71 12.11 2.40
N TYR A 364 -3.54 13.02 2.94
CA TYR A 364 -4.97 13.09 2.66
C TYR A 364 -5.37 14.38 1.96
N SER A 365 -6.51 14.35 1.27
CA SER A 365 -7.11 15.54 0.67
C SER A 365 -7.60 16.56 1.72
N ASP A 366 -7.89 17.80 1.31
CA ASP A 366 -8.33 18.86 2.25
C ASP A 366 -9.65 18.51 2.98
N GLU A 367 -10.56 17.82 2.29
CA GLU A 367 -11.84 17.36 2.84
C GLU A 367 -11.61 16.30 3.94
N GLU A 368 -10.79 15.30 3.64
CA GLU A 368 -10.44 14.21 4.56
C GLU A 368 -9.57 14.70 5.73
N TYR A 369 -8.64 15.62 5.46
CA TYR A 369 -7.77 16.24 6.46
C TYR A 369 -8.60 16.80 7.62
N THR A 370 -9.65 17.56 7.31
CA THR A 370 -10.51 18.19 8.31
C THR A 370 -11.20 17.14 9.18
N TYR A 371 -11.71 16.07 8.56
CA TYR A 371 -12.35 14.97 9.27
C TYR A 371 -11.38 14.23 10.19
N ILE A 372 -10.20 13.87 9.69
CA ILE A 372 -9.17 13.14 10.44
C ILE A 372 -8.64 13.97 11.60
N VAL A 373 -8.41 15.28 11.40
CA VAL A 373 -8.01 16.20 12.47
C VAL A 373 -9.03 16.22 13.59
N ASN A 374 -10.33 16.21 13.26
CA ASN A 374 -11.39 16.15 14.26
C ASN A 374 -11.38 14.83 15.03
N LEU A 375 -11.16 13.69 14.35
CA LEU A 375 -11.01 12.37 15.01
C LEU A 375 -9.84 12.36 16.00
N ILE A 376 -8.70 12.94 15.62
CA ILE A 376 -7.52 13.04 16.49
C ILE A 376 -7.82 13.92 17.72
N LYS A 377 -8.44 15.08 17.52
CA LYS A 377 -8.81 16.01 18.61
C LYS A 377 -9.84 15.40 19.57
N GLU A 378 -10.82 14.69 19.04
CA GLU A 378 -11.80 13.96 19.85
C GLU A 378 -11.13 12.87 20.70
N HIS A 379 -10.18 12.13 20.12
CA HIS A 379 -9.42 11.11 20.83
C HIS A 379 -8.57 11.69 21.98
N ILE A 380 -7.84 12.79 21.73
CA ILE A 380 -7.06 13.50 22.75
C ILE A 380 -7.97 13.97 23.89
N THR A 381 -9.11 14.56 23.53
CA THR A 381 -10.10 15.07 24.49
C THR A 381 -10.68 13.95 25.35
N SER A 382 -11.05 12.82 24.75
CA SER A 382 -11.61 11.65 25.43
C SER A 382 -10.64 11.03 26.44
N LYS A 383 -9.35 10.93 26.11
CA LYS A 383 -8.32 10.45 27.05
C LYS A 383 -8.08 11.41 28.21
N THR A 384 -8.14 12.71 27.95
CA THR A 384 -7.94 13.75 28.98
C THR A 384 -9.03 13.71 30.05
N TYR A 385 -10.30 13.50 29.66
CA TYR A 385 -11.41 13.39 30.62
C TYR A 385 -11.28 12.19 31.57
N SER A 386 -10.65 11.11 31.12
CA SER A 386 -10.45 9.90 31.93
C SER A 386 -9.33 10.07 32.98
N GLN A 387 -8.46 11.06 32.83
CA GLN A 387 -7.29 11.30 33.69
C GLN A 387 -7.41 12.65 34.44
N THR A 388 -8.30 12.72 35.44
CA THR A 388 -8.30 13.67 36.58
C THR A 388 -7.90 15.16 36.36
N LYS A 389 -8.92 16.03 36.28
CA LYS A 389 -9.13 17.44 36.73
C LYS A 389 -8.00 18.49 36.90
N SER A 390 -6.69 18.25 36.76
CA SER A 390 -5.69 19.34 36.98
C SER A 390 -4.53 19.45 35.99
N SER A 391 -4.41 18.55 35.01
CA SER A 391 -3.38 18.71 33.97
C SER A 391 -3.86 19.66 32.87
N LYS A 392 -3.06 20.69 32.61
CA LYS A 392 -3.17 21.59 31.45
C LYS A 392 -3.43 20.77 30.18
N LEU A 393 -4.46 21.15 29.40
CA LEU A 393 -4.75 20.53 28.10
C LEU A 393 -3.51 20.66 27.21
N THR A 394 -2.89 19.54 26.89
CA THR A 394 -1.81 19.43 25.92
C THR A 394 -2.36 18.76 24.67
N ASP A 395 -2.22 19.38 23.49
CA ASP A 395 -2.64 18.85 22.18
C ASP A 395 -1.69 17.75 21.66
N GLU A 396 -1.19 16.91 22.58
CA GLU A 396 -0.22 15.86 22.31
C GLU A 396 -0.92 14.49 22.21
N ILE A 397 -0.51 13.67 21.24
CA ILE A 397 -1.00 12.30 21.04
C ILE A 397 0.17 11.33 20.97
N THR A 398 0.03 10.09 21.48
CA THR A 398 1.11 9.10 21.29
C THR A 398 1.22 8.72 19.81
N PHE A 399 2.43 8.43 19.31
CA PHE A 399 2.60 8.01 17.91
C PHE A 399 1.77 6.76 17.59
N ALA A 400 1.67 5.82 18.55
CA ALA A 400 0.88 4.61 18.40
C ALA A 400 -0.63 4.90 18.24
N ASP A 401 -1.19 5.79 19.07
CA ASP A 401 -2.60 6.18 18.94
C ASP A 401 -2.86 6.93 17.62
N PHE A 402 -1.99 7.88 17.26
CA PHE A 402 -2.08 8.61 16.01
C PHE A 402 -2.09 7.66 14.82
N GLN A 403 -1.09 6.77 14.74
CA GLN A 403 -1.01 5.77 13.68
C GLN A 403 -2.27 4.90 13.67
N ASN A 404 -2.77 4.46 14.83
CA ASN A 404 -3.96 3.62 14.91
C ASN A 404 -5.24 4.32 14.42
N ILE A 405 -5.40 5.61 14.69
CA ILE A 405 -6.52 6.42 14.17
C ILE A 405 -6.46 6.48 12.64
N ILE A 406 -5.28 6.78 12.08
CA ILE A 406 -5.09 6.87 10.63
C ILE A 406 -5.40 5.53 9.95
N LEU A 407 -4.87 4.42 10.48
CA LEU A 407 -5.14 3.09 9.95
C LEU A 407 -6.61 2.68 10.11
N SER A 408 -7.26 3.09 11.19
CA SER A 408 -8.69 2.82 11.42
C SER A 408 -9.58 3.58 10.45
N TYR A 409 -9.19 4.81 10.09
CA TYR A 409 -9.86 5.59 9.05
C TYR A 409 -9.76 4.87 7.70
N ASP A 410 -8.53 4.59 7.22
CA ASP A 410 -8.32 3.91 5.93
C ASP A 410 -9.05 2.57 5.85
N LEU A 411 -9.02 1.80 6.95
CA LEU A 411 -9.71 0.52 7.05
C LEU A 411 -11.23 0.68 6.94
N THR A 412 -11.80 1.69 7.60
CA THR A 412 -13.25 1.93 7.60
C THR A 412 -13.71 2.45 6.25
N THR A 413 -12.92 3.31 5.60
CA THR A 413 -13.18 3.79 4.24
C THR A 413 -13.17 2.62 3.24
N HIS A 414 -12.17 1.74 3.33
CA HIS A 414 -12.11 0.55 2.46
C HIS A 414 -13.22 -0.46 2.74
N GLU A 415 -13.57 -0.69 4.02
CA GLU A 415 -14.72 -1.52 4.38
C GLU A 415 -16.02 -0.95 3.81
N THR A 416 -16.21 0.37 3.90
CA THR A 416 -17.40 1.06 3.39
C THR A 416 -17.50 0.89 1.87
N LEU A 417 -16.39 1.09 1.15
CA LEU A 417 -16.30 0.84 -0.30
C LEU A 417 -16.66 -0.60 -0.66
N LEU A 418 -16.18 -1.59 0.10
CA LEU A 418 -16.43 -3.00 -0.17
C LEU A 418 -17.78 -3.51 0.36
N SER A 419 -18.46 -2.78 1.24
CA SER A 419 -19.67 -3.27 1.91
C SER A 419 -20.77 -3.76 0.95
N PRO A 420 -21.09 -3.06 -0.16
CA PRO A 420 -22.07 -3.55 -1.14
C PRO A 420 -21.67 -4.89 -1.78
N PHE A 421 -20.37 -5.03 -2.07
CA PHE A 421 -19.83 -6.22 -2.68
C PHE A 421 -19.79 -7.38 -1.68
N ALA A 422 -19.43 -7.14 -0.43
CA ALA A 422 -19.42 -8.14 0.63
C ALA A 422 -20.83 -8.69 0.91
N GLU A 423 -21.86 -7.83 0.91
CA GLU A 423 -23.25 -8.25 1.03
C GLU A 423 -23.69 -9.09 -0.17
N MET A 424 -23.35 -8.67 -1.38
CA MET A 424 -23.65 -9.43 -2.59
C MET A 424 -22.95 -10.79 -2.61
N PHE A 425 -21.68 -10.86 -2.22
CA PHE A 425 -20.93 -12.12 -2.11
C PHE A 425 -21.59 -13.05 -1.08
N LYS A 426 -21.92 -12.52 0.10
CA LYS A 426 -22.61 -13.28 1.15
C LYS A 426 -23.96 -13.87 0.69
N ASN A 427 -24.70 -13.19 -0.18
CA ASN A 427 -25.95 -13.71 -0.72
C ASN A 427 -25.76 -14.90 -1.69
N HIS A 428 -24.55 -15.10 -2.20
CA HIS A 428 -24.21 -16.21 -3.09
C HIS A 428 -23.41 -17.32 -2.39
N ASP A 429 -22.72 -17.01 -1.30
CA ASP A 429 -22.03 -17.94 -0.39
C ASP A 429 -23.04 -18.57 0.59
N ILE A 430 -23.69 -19.65 0.15
CA ILE A 430 -24.84 -20.27 0.86
C ILE A 430 -24.38 -20.94 2.17
N ASP A 431 -23.18 -21.51 2.21
CA ASP A 431 -22.61 -22.20 3.36
C ASP A 431 -21.75 -21.32 4.27
N GLU A 432 -21.61 -20.03 3.95
CA GLU A 432 -20.85 -19.03 4.71
C GLU A 432 -19.39 -19.44 4.95
N ASP A 433 -18.78 -20.17 4.00
CA ASP A 433 -17.39 -20.66 4.11
C ASP A 433 -16.36 -19.73 3.45
N GLY A 434 -16.84 -18.66 2.81
CA GLY A 434 -16.05 -17.66 2.10
C GLY A 434 -15.64 -18.06 0.68
N LEU A 435 -16.19 -19.15 0.16
CA LEU A 435 -15.98 -19.66 -1.19
C LEU A 435 -17.29 -19.71 -1.96
N ILE A 436 -17.21 -19.44 -3.25
CA ILE A 436 -18.32 -19.65 -4.19
C ILE A 436 -17.86 -20.52 -5.34
N ASN A 437 -18.79 -21.25 -5.96
CA ASN A 437 -18.53 -22.02 -7.16
C ASN A 437 -18.61 -21.16 -8.43
N GLN A 438 -18.29 -21.76 -9.58
CA GLN A 438 -18.29 -21.04 -10.85
C GLN A 438 -19.69 -20.57 -11.29
N ASP A 439 -20.75 -21.31 -10.95
CA ASP A 439 -22.12 -20.94 -11.32
C ASP A 439 -22.61 -19.74 -10.50
N GLU A 440 -22.28 -19.68 -9.21
CA GLU A 440 -22.50 -18.52 -8.35
C GLU A 440 -21.72 -17.31 -8.84
N PHE A 441 -20.44 -17.49 -9.19
CA PHE A 441 -19.63 -16.40 -9.75
C PHE A 441 -20.18 -15.87 -11.08
N ARG A 442 -20.73 -16.75 -11.94
CA ARG A 442 -21.42 -16.35 -13.19
C ARG A 442 -22.63 -15.46 -12.92
N LYS A 443 -23.47 -15.84 -11.95
CA LYS A 443 -24.62 -15.03 -11.53
C LYS A 443 -24.19 -13.68 -10.98
N MET A 444 -23.11 -13.63 -10.20
CA MET A 444 -22.54 -12.35 -9.74
C MET A 444 -22.07 -11.49 -10.92
N CYS A 445 -21.39 -12.06 -11.91
CA CYS A 445 -20.97 -11.33 -13.11
C CYS A 445 -22.15 -10.78 -13.91
N GLU A 446 -23.28 -11.48 -13.93
CA GLU A 446 -24.52 -11.02 -14.56
C GLU A 446 -25.09 -9.79 -13.83
N ILE A 447 -25.19 -9.85 -12.50
CA ILE A 447 -25.66 -8.73 -11.67
C ILE A 447 -24.75 -7.50 -11.80
N LEU A 448 -23.43 -7.73 -11.90
CA LEU A 448 -22.42 -6.67 -12.04
C LEU A 448 -22.29 -6.11 -13.46
N GLY A 449 -23.03 -6.66 -14.44
CA GLY A 449 -22.98 -6.20 -15.84
C GLY A 449 -21.66 -6.52 -16.56
N VAL A 450 -20.95 -7.56 -16.13
CA VAL A 450 -19.67 -8.01 -16.73
C VAL A 450 -19.76 -9.43 -17.32
N TYR A 451 -20.97 -9.90 -17.64
CA TYR A 451 -21.23 -11.25 -18.15
C TYR A 451 -20.47 -11.59 -19.44
N GLU A 452 -20.19 -10.61 -20.30
CA GLU A 452 -19.51 -10.83 -21.59
C GLU A 452 -18.07 -11.35 -21.43
N ARG A 453 -17.45 -11.07 -20.28
CA ARG A 453 -16.07 -11.46 -19.97
C ARG A 453 -15.98 -12.54 -18.89
N VAL A 454 -17.10 -13.19 -18.57
CA VAL A 454 -17.17 -14.12 -17.43
C VAL A 454 -16.14 -15.25 -17.50
N GLU A 455 -15.89 -15.83 -18.68
CA GLU A 455 -14.89 -16.89 -18.84
C GLU A 455 -13.46 -16.38 -18.60
N GLU A 456 -13.16 -15.17 -19.06
CA GLU A 456 -11.87 -14.53 -18.81
C GLU A 456 -11.70 -14.27 -17.30
N LEU A 457 -12.74 -13.78 -16.63
CA LEU A 457 -12.70 -13.51 -15.19
C LEU A 457 -12.58 -14.80 -14.37
N ILE A 458 -13.29 -15.87 -14.75
CA ILE A 458 -13.15 -17.21 -14.14
C ILE A 458 -11.70 -17.69 -14.24
N SER A 459 -11.07 -17.54 -15.41
CA SER A 459 -9.67 -17.95 -15.58
C SER A 459 -8.68 -17.18 -14.68
N LYS A 460 -9.04 -15.96 -14.24
CA LYS A 460 -8.25 -15.16 -13.30
C LYS A 460 -8.48 -15.55 -11.84
N VAL A 461 -9.73 -15.84 -11.46
CA VAL A 461 -10.08 -16.18 -10.06
C VAL A 461 -9.89 -17.65 -9.71
N ASP A 462 -9.99 -18.54 -10.71
CA ASP A 462 -9.86 -19.99 -10.59
C ASP A 462 -9.03 -20.56 -11.76
N PRO A 463 -7.72 -20.25 -11.85
CA PRO A 463 -6.87 -20.65 -12.97
C PRO A 463 -6.71 -22.17 -13.11
N CYS A 464 -7.00 -22.92 -12.05
CA CYS A 464 -6.87 -24.37 -11.98
C CYS A 464 -8.21 -25.10 -12.17
N SER A 465 -9.31 -24.37 -12.40
CA SER A 465 -10.67 -24.93 -12.52
C SER A 465 -11.06 -25.84 -11.35
N LEU A 466 -10.71 -25.43 -10.13
CA LEU A 466 -10.98 -26.18 -8.90
C LEU A 466 -12.40 -25.95 -8.38
N GLY A 467 -13.13 -24.99 -8.95
CA GLY A 467 -14.50 -24.67 -8.57
C GLY A 467 -14.61 -23.99 -7.21
N LYS A 468 -13.51 -23.39 -6.72
CA LYS A 468 -13.44 -22.71 -5.42
C LYS A 468 -12.91 -21.29 -5.61
N ILE A 469 -13.81 -20.32 -5.56
CA ILE A 469 -13.49 -18.90 -5.78
C ILE A 469 -13.68 -18.16 -4.46
N GLY A 470 -12.60 -17.67 -3.87
CA GLY A 470 -12.65 -16.94 -2.59
C GLY A 470 -12.95 -15.45 -2.74
N PHE A 471 -13.51 -14.85 -1.68
CA PHE A 471 -13.82 -13.41 -1.59
C PHE A 471 -12.65 -12.51 -2.03
N SER A 472 -11.44 -12.75 -1.50
CA SER A 472 -10.25 -11.96 -1.82
C SER A 472 -9.90 -11.98 -3.31
N SER A 473 -10.06 -13.13 -3.97
CA SER A 473 -9.82 -13.28 -5.42
C SER A 473 -10.83 -12.48 -6.24
N CYS A 474 -12.11 -12.50 -5.85
CA CYS A 474 -13.13 -11.69 -6.49
C CYS A 474 -12.85 -10.20 -6.35
N VAL A 475 -12.58 -9.73 -5.12
CA VAL A 475 -12.28 -8.31 -4.87
C VAL A 475 -11.10 -7.85 -5.72
N LYS A 476 -10.03 -8.64 -5.80
CA LYS A 476 -8.87 -8.31 -6.63
C LYS A 476 -9.24 -8.14 -8.09
N VAL A 477 -9.93 -9.12 -8.67
CA VAL A 477 -10.32 -9.07 -10.09
C VAL A 477 -11.30 -7.93 -10.37
N PHE A 478 -12.31 -7.71 -9.52
CA PHE A 478 -13.30 -6.64 -9.73
C PHE A 478 -12.80 -5.24 -9.37
N SER A 479 -11.69 -5.13 -8.62
CA SER A 479 -11.00 -3.85 -8.41
C SER A 479 -10.21 -3.43 -9.64
N ASP A 480 -9.68 -4.41 -10.40
CA ASP A 480 -8.93 -4.16 -11.64
C ASP A 480 -9.85 -4.02 -12.87
N GLU A 481 -11.03 -4.65 -12.84
CA GLU A 481 -11.96 -4.68 -13.96
C GLU A 481 -12.81 -3.41 -14.08
N LYS A 482 -13.07 -2.97 -15.32
CA LYS A 482 -13.86 -1.77 -15.62
C LYS A 482 -15.24 -2.15 -16.17
N VAL A 483 -16.26 -1.37 -15.81
CA VAL A 483 -17.63 -1.59 -16.31
C VAL A 483 -17.74 -1.13 -17.77
N PRO A 484 -18.27 -1.96 -18.70
CA PRO A 484 -18.49 -1.55 -20.08
C PRO A 484 -19.50 -0.40 -20.19
N GLY A 485 -19.21 0.61 -21.01
CA GLY A 485 -20.17 1.68 -21.34
C GLY A 485 -20.28 2.84 -20.34
N ASN A 486 -19.81 2.70 -19.11
CA ASN A 486 -19.54 3.86 -18.25
C ASN A 486 -18.21 4.47 -18.71
N LYS A 487 -18.08 5.81 -18.78
CA LYS A 487 -16.91 6.51 -19.35
C LYS A 487 -15.62 6.17 -18.58
N GLU A 488 -15.03 5.01 -18.82
CA GLU A 488 -13.71 4.44 -18.46
C GLU A 488 -13.11 4.68 -17.05
N LYS A 489 -13.81 5.33 -16.12
CA LYS A 489 -13.17 5.88 -14.92
C LYS A 489 -13.22 4.98 -13.68
N PHE A 490 -14.22 4.12 -13.53
CA PHE A 490 -14.43 3.38 -12.29
C PHE A 490 -14.28 1.87 -12.45
N SER A 491 -13.76 1.22 -11.41
CA SER A 491 -13.76 -0.24 -11.32
C SER A 491 -15.17 -0.78 -11.05
N VAL A 492 -15.39 -2.08 -11.23
CA VAL A 492 -16.66 -2.75 -10.91
C VAL A 492 -17.06 -2.52 -9.45
N ILE A 493 -16.13 -2.65 -8.50
CA ILE A 493 -16.36 -2.35 -7.07
C ILE A 493 -16.83 -0.92 -6.85
N HIS A 494 -16.16 0.07 -7.46
CA HIS A 494 -16.54 1.48 -7.30
C HIS A 494 -17.92 1.75 -7.92
N SER A 495 -18.19 1.18 -9.09
CA SER A 495 -19.50 1.32 -9.75
C SER A 495 -20.62 0.74 -8.88
N LEU A 496 -20.40 -0.42 -8.25
CA LEU A 496 -21.36 -1.03 -7.34
C LEU A 496 -21.60 -0.11 -6.14
N PHE A 497 -20.53 0.43 -5.55
CA PHE A 497 -20.61 1.35 -4.42
C PHE A 497 -21.46 2.59 -4.74
N PHE A 498 -21.16 3.31 -5.83
CA PHE A 498 -21.91 4.50 -6.21
C PHE A 498 -23.37 4.17 -6.57
N SER A 499 -23.64 3.04 -7.23
CA SER A 499 -25.02 2.66 -7.60
C SER A 499 -25.95 2.48 -6.39
N GLN A 500 -25.42 2.07 -5.22
CA GLN A 500 -26.22 1.96 -4.01
C GLN A 500 -26.38 3.30 -3.27
N HIS A 501 -25.43 4.22 -3.42
CA HIS A 501 -25.43 5.49 -2.70
C HIS A 501 -26.09 6.65 -3.48
N ASP A 502 -26.05 6.64 -4.82
CA ASP A 502 -26.76 7.64 -5.65
C ASP A 502 -28.28 7.52 -5.52
N ASN A 503 -28.78 6.33 -5.15
CA ASN A 503 -30.19 6.11 -4.85
C ASN A 503 -30.64 6.77 -3.53
N LEU A 504 -29.71 7.20 -2.67
CA LEU A 504 -30.01 7.86 -1.39
C LEU A 504 -30.18 9.38 -1.53
N GLU A 505 -29.68 10.03 -2.58
CA GLU A 505 -29.86 11.48 -2.79
C GLU A 505 -31.24 11.86 -3.36
N ASN A 506 -32.05 10.87 -3.75
CA ASN A 506 -33.41 11.08 -4.28
C ASN A 506 -34.53 10.84 -3.25
N TYR A 507 -34.19 10.70 -1.96
CA TYR A 507 -35.12 10.64 -0.82
C TYR A 507 -34.80 11.76 0.17
#